data_AF-A0A0C2G913-F1
#
_entry.id   AF-A0A0C2G913-F1
#
_cell.length_a   1.000
_cell.length_b   1.000
_cell.length_c   1.000
_cell.angle_alpha   90.00
_cell.angle_beta   90.00
_cell.angle_gamma   90.00
#
_symmetry.space_group_name_H-M   'P 1'
#
loop_
_entity.id
_entity.type
_entity.pdbx_description
1 polymer ?
#
loop_
_entity_poly.entity_id
_entity_poly.type
_entity_poly.pdbx_seq_one_letter_code
_entity_poly.pdbx_strand_id
1 'polypeptide(L)'
;MHGNFEHTDNSYEDMVKYLRREEFEGENFDSGARSWTWQTCTEFGYYQTTDGGPKGIFGDVTPLSVFINMCTDVFGKKFNANYTDTAVRATQAHYGGVDRFEHILKMTFLALFYHERRLDKNIVEEQICNQEVPTKPGNLFH
;
A
#
# COMPACT_ATOMS: atom_id res chain seq x y z
N MET A 1 23.53 7.74 14.19
CA MET A 1 23.65 6.31 13.86
C MET A 1 25.08 6.01 13.41
N HIS A 2 26.02 5.96 14.35
CA HIS A 2 27.40 5.51 14.11
C HIS A 2 27.77 4.57 15.25
N GLY A 3 27.75 3.27 14.98
CA GLY A 3 28.13 2.21 15.90
C GLY A 3 28.52 0.98 15.08
N ASN A 4 29.39 0.13 15.62
CA ASN A 4 29.76 -1.12 14.98
C ASN A 4 28.53 -2.03 14.92
N PHE A 5 28.26 -2.58 13.73
CA PHE A 5 27.19 -3.53 13.53
C PHE A 5 27.62 -4.91 14.06
N GLU A 6 27.05 -5.36 15.18
CA GLU A 6 27.26 -6.71 15.70
C GLU A 6 26.33 -7.71 15.03
N HIS A 7 25.02 -7.45 15.03
CA HIS A 7 24.03 -8.20 14.25
C HIS A 7 22.71 -7.44 14.11
N THR A 8 21.82 -7.92 13.23
CA THR A 8 20.40 -7.54 13.25
C THR A 8 19.62 -8.54 14.10
N ASP A 9 19.06 -8.10 15.22
CA ASP A 9 18.05 -8.87 15.96
C ASP A 9 16.81 -9.07 15.08
N ASN A 10 16.32 -10.31 14.97
CA ASN A 10 15.12 -10.67 14.20
C ASN A 10 14.02 -11.31 15.07
N SER A 11 13.93 -10.86 16.32
CA SER A 11 12.98 -11.37 17.31
C SER A 11 11.66 -10.59 17.26
N TYR A 12 10.54 -11.32 17.10
CA TYR A 12 9.20 -10.74 17.09
C TYR A 12 8.85 -10.15 18.46
N GLU A 13 9.19 -10.87 19.52
CA GLU A 13 8.93 -10.49 20.90
C GLU A 13 9.68 -9.21 21.29
N ASP A 14 10.94 -9.08 20.85
CA ASP A 14 11.73 -7.88 21.09
C ASP A 14 11.19 -6.68 20.33
N MET A 15 10.70 -6.89 19.10
CA MET A 15 10.00 -5.85 18.33
C MET A 15 8.73 -5.37 19.05
N VAL A 16 7.89 -6.30 19.52
CA VAL A 16 6.67 -5.96 20.28
C VAL A 16 7.03 -5.20 21.56
N LYS A 17 8.04 -5.66 22.30
CA LYS A 17 8.51 -5.01 23.53
C LYS A 17 9.01 -3.59 23.24
N TYR A 18 9.79 -3.41 22.18
CA TYR A 18 10.31 -2.12 21.74
C TYR A 18 9.17 -1.15 21.39
N LEU A 19 8.18 -1.59 20.61
CA LEU A 19 7.04 -0.76 20.16
C LEU A 19 6.02 -0.44 21.26
N ARG A 20 5.96 -1.26 22.33
CA ARG A 20 5.09 -1.00 23.49
C ARG A 20 5.60 0.10 24.42
N ARG A 21 6.83 0.56 24.26
CA ARG A 21 7.37 1.64 25.10
C ARG A 21 6.64 2.95 24.83
N GLU A 22 6.17 3.60 25.89
CA GLU A 22 5.44 4.88 25.86
C GLU A 22 6.22 5.98 26.60
N GLU A 23 7.54 5.87 26.58
CA GLU A 23 8.45 6.85 27.14
C GLU A 23 8.51 8.07 26.21
N PHE A 24 8.57 9.28 26.76
CA PHE A 24 8.67 10.54 25.99
C PHE A 24 10.01 11.27 26.19
N GLU A 25 10.89 10.72 27.03
CA GLU A 25 12.15 11.33 27.46
C GLU A 25 13.23 10.25 27.63
N GLY A 26 14.51 10.64 27.53
CA GLY A 26 15.67 9.75 27.72
C GLY A 26 16.55 9.58 26.48
N GLU A 27 17.79 9.11 26.67
CA GLU A 27 18.79 9.00 25.58
C GLU A 27 18.41 7.97 24.49
N ASN A 28 17.52 7.03 24.81
CA ASN A 28 17.05 5.97 23.90
C ASN A 28 15.57 6.13 23.50
N PHE A 29 15.04 7.35 23.60
CA PHE A 29 13.68 7.67 23.16
C PHE A 29 13.58 7.54 21.64
N ASP A 30 12.64 6.71 21.18
CA ASP A 30 12.29 6.57 19.78
C ASP A 30 10.77 6.46 19.62
N SER A 31 10.14 7.57 19.27
CA SER A 31 8.71 7.62 18.97
C SER A 31 8.39 7.43 17.49
N GLY A 32 9.41 7.48 16.62
CA GLY A 32 9.21 7.45 15.16
C GLY A 32 8.68 6.10 14.71
N ALA A 33 9.34 5.02 15.14
CA ALA A 33 8.92 3.67 14.80
C ALA A 33 7.52 3.37 15.32
N ARG A 34 7.24 3.64 16.61
CA ARG A 34 5.92 3.41 17.21
C ARG A 34 4.81 4.21 16.51
N SER A 35 5.06 5.48 16.17
CA SER A 35 4.08 6.34 15.49
C SER A 35 3.81 5.89 14.07
N TRP A 36 4.85 5.42 13.35
CA TRP A 36 4.68 4.85 12.02
C TRP A 36 3.91 3.53 12.05
N THR A 37 4.23 2.65 12.99
CA THR A 37 3.50 1.40 13.18
C THR A 37 2.04 1.68 13.53
N TRP A 38 1.76 2.67 14.38
CA TRP A 38 0.40 3.09 14.70
C TRP A 38 -0.37 3.49 13.44
N GLN A 39 0.13 4.45 12.65
CA GLN A 39 -0.53 4.87 11.41
C GLN A 39 -0.71 3.73 10.42
N THR A 40 0.27 2.83 10.34
CA THR A 40 0.17 1.64 9.50
C THR A 40 -0.99 0.74 9.96
N CYS A 41 -1.15 0.53 11.27
CA CYS A 41 -2.19 -0.32 11.84
C CYS A 41 -3.59 0.32 11.81
N THR A 42 -3.68 1.65 11.82
CA THR A 42 -4.96 2.38 11.96
C THR A 42 -5.40 3.15 10.72
N GLU A 43 -4.53 3.31 9.71
CA GLU A 43 -4.84 4.14 8.55
C GLU A 43 -4.33 3.56 7.23
N PHE A 44 -3.04 3.23 7.13
CA PHE A 44 -2.41 2.99 5.83
C PHE A 44 -2.34 1.52 5.39
N GLY A 45 -2.19 0.58 6.32
CA GLY A 45 -2.02 -0.84 5.98
C GLY A 45 -0.78 -1.14 5.12
N TYR A 46 0.28 -0.35 5.27
CA TYR A 46 1.52 -0.47 4.50
C TYR A 46 2.49 -1.51 5.12
N TYR A 47 2.49 -2.74 4.57
CA TYR A 47 3.27 -3.85 5.08
C TYR A 47 4.23 -4.42 4.03
N GLN A 48 5.48 -4.73 4.41
CA GLN A 48 6.48 -5.31 3.52
C GLN A 48 6.44 -6.83 3.62
N THR A 49 5.69 -7.47 2.72
CA THR A 49 5.64 -8.93 2.61
C THR A 49 6.55 -9.43 1.49
N THR A 50 6.99 -10.68 1.58
CA THR A 50 7.79 -11.35 0.54
C THR A 50 7.08 -12.61 0.06
N ASP A 51 7.20 -12.93 -1.21
CA ASP A 51 6.58 -14.12 -1.84
C ASP A 51 7.59 -14.94 -2.66
N GLY A 52 8.88 -14.58 -2.62
CA GLY A 52 9.95 -15.20 -3.41
C GLY A 52 10.35 -16.63 -3.01
N GLY A 53 9.81 -17.13 -1.89
CA GLY A 53 10.10 -18.46 -1.35
C GLY A 53 11.56 -18.66 -0.90
N PRO A 54 11.92 -19.84 -0.37
CA PRO A 54 13.21 -20.06 0.33
C PRO A 54 14.46 -19.85 -0.54
N LYS A 55 14.30 -19.78 -1.87
CA LYS A 55 15.37 -19.56 -2.85
C LYS A 55 15.48 -18.11 -3.33
N GLY A 56 14.60 -17.22 -2.88
CA GLY A 56 14.63 -15.80 -3.21
C GLY A 56 15.70 -15.04 -2.42
N ILE A 57 16.05 -13.83 -2.87
CA ILE A 57 17.04 -12.97 -2.21
C ILE A 57 16.63 -12.51 -0.81
N PHE A 58 15.34 -12.59 -0.48
CA PHE A 58 14.77 -12.23 0.82
C PHE A 58 14.55 -13.44 1.73
N GLY A 59 14.96 -14.64 1.32
CA GLY A 59 14.70 -15.87 2.05
C GLY A 59 13.22 -16.27 2.04
N ASP A 60 12.79 -16.92 3.11
CA ASP A 60 11.41 -17.40 3.25
C ASP A 60 10.37 -16.26 3.26
N VAL A 61 9.10 -16.66 3.10
CA VAL A 61 7.95 -15.75 3.06
C VAL A 61 7.83 -14.99 4.38
N THR A 62 7.74 -13.66 4.29
CA THR A 62 7.30 -12.77 5.36
C THR A 62 5.80 -12.54 5.20
N PRO A 63 4.93 -13.25 5.94
CA PRO A 63 3.50 -13.17 5.72
C PRO A 63 2.92 -11.90 6.35
N LEU A 64 1.84 -11.40 5.75
CA LEU A 64 1.07 -10.26 6.27
C LEU A 64 0.63 -10.45 7.73
N SER A 65 0.35 -11.70 8.14
CA SER A 65 -0.10 -12.03 9.49
C SER A 65 0.86 -11.60 10.58
N VAL A 66 2.17 -11.59 10.33
CA VAL A 66 3.17 -11.11 11.30
C VAL A 66 2.88 -9.66 11.69
N PHE A 67 2.59 -8.81 10.70
CA PHE A 67 2.34 -7.39 10.96
C PHE A 67 0.97 -7.12 11.59
N ILE A 68 -0.06 -7.86 11.19
CA ILE A 68 -1.39 -7.74 11.80
C ILE A 68 -1.39 -8.21 13.26
N ASN A 69 -0.68 -9.30 13.55
CA ASN A 69 -0.48 -9.76 14.92
C ASN A 69 0.30 -8.70 15.72
N MET A 70 1.31 -8.07 15.14
CA MET A 70 2.05 -6.99 15.79
C MET A 70 1.15 -5.80 16.14
N CYS A 71 0.23 -5.40 15.26
CA CYS A 71 -0.77 -4.37 15.57
C CYS A 71 -1.62 -4.75 16.79
N THR A 72 -2.05 -6.01 16.85
CA THR A 72 -2.87 -6.56 17.94
C THR A 72 -2.09 -6.62 19.25
N ASP A 73 -0.83 -7.05 19.19
CA ASP A 73 0.02 -7.25 20.37
C ASP A 73 0.54 -5.93 20.91
N VAL A 74 0.91 -4.96 20.07
CA VAL A 74 1.43 -3.67 20.52
C VAL A 74 0.30 -2.76 21.03
N PHE A 75 -0.78 -2.63 20.27
CA PHE A 75 -1.81 -1.62 20.53
C PHE A 75 -3.11 -2.19 21.14
N GLY A 76 -3.25 -3.51 21.17
CA GLY A 76 -4.35 -4.21 21.81
C GLY A 76 -5.28 -4.93 20.84
N LYS A 77 -6.11 -5.82 21.39
CA LYS A 77 -6.92 -6.80 20.63
C LYS A 77 -7.92 -6.23 19.62
N LYS A 78 -8.26 -4.94 19.76
CA LYS A 78 -9.13 -4.22 18.82
C LYS A 78 -8.47 -4.06 17.44
N PHE A 79 -7.16 -3.89 17.39
CA PHE A 79 -6.39 -3.60 16.17
C PHE A 79 -6.03 -4.88 15.41
N ASN A 80 -7.07 -5.66 15.07
CA ASN A 80 -6.96 -6.90 14.32
C ASN A 80 -7.19 -6.67 12.81
N ALA A 81 -7.08 -7.75 12.02
CA ALA A 81 -7.22 -7.72 10.56
C ALA A 81 -8.47 -6.97 10.08
N ASN A 82 -9.63 -7.21 10.70
CA ASN A 82 -10.90 -6.60 10.29
C ASN A 82 -10.93 -5.10 10.57
N TYR A 83 -10.39 -4.69 11.72
CA TYR A 83 -10.25 -3.27 12.04
C TYR A 83 -9.33 -2.58 11.03
N THR A 84 -8.13 -3.13 10.78
CA THR A 84 -7.16 -2.55 9.85
C THR A 84 -7.74 -2.42 8.46
N ASP A 85 -8.37 -3.46 7.92
CA ASP A 85 -8.99 -3.45 6.59
C ASP A 85 -10.10 -2.39 6.47
N THR A 86 -10.94 -2.26 7.50
CA THR A 86 -11.96 -1.20 7.55
C THR A 86 -11.34 0.19 7.58
N ALA A 87 -10.30 0.38 8.38
CA ALA A 87 -9.64 1.66 8.53
C ALA A 87 -8.91 2.09 7.25
N VAL A 88 -8.21 1.17 6.59
CA VAL A 88 -7.59 1.40 5.28
C VAL A 88 -8.63 1.85 4.25
N ARG A 89 -9.77 1.15 4.17
CA ARG A 89 -10.85 1.56 3.25
C ARG A 89 -11.38 2.96 3.57
N ALA A 90 -11.52 3.32 4.84
CA ALA A 90 -11.92 4.67 5.23
C ALA A 90 -10.89 5.74 4.83
N THR A 91 -9.60 5.48 5.05
CA THR A 91 -8.50 6.36 4.65
C THR A 91 -8.47 6.56 3.14
N GLN A 92 -8.59 5.49 2.36
CA GLN A 92 -8.63 5.53 0.89
C GLN A 92 -9.88 6.29 0.40
N ALA A 93 -11.03 6.12 1.05
CA ALA A 93 -12.22 6.90 0.74
C ALA A 93 -12.06 8.39 1.06
N HIS A 94 -11.29 8.74 2.10
CA HIS A 94 -11.04 10.12 2.48
C HIS A 94 -10.03 10.82 1.55
N TYR A 95 -8.83 10.25 1.37
CA TYR A 95 -7.72 10.88 0.64
C TYR A 95 -7.67 10.53 -0.84
N GLY A 96 -8.19 9.37 -1.23
CA GLY A 96 -8.39 8.98 -2.63
C GLY A 96 -7.61 7.74 -2.95
N GLY A 97 -8.33 6.62 -2.95
CA GLY A 97 -7.81 5.34 -3.41
C GLY A 97 -7.69 5.29 -4.93
N VAL A 98 -7.28 4.12 -5.41
CA VAL A 98 -7.09 3.79 -6.83
C VAL A 98 -8.29 4.24 -7.69
N ASP A 99 -9.51 4.10 -7.17
CA ASP A 99 -10.74 4.45 -7.88
C ASP A 99 -10.82 5.95 -8.26
N ARG A 100 -10.19 6.85 -7.48
CA ARG A 100 -10.18 8.29 -7.80
C ARG A 100 -9.09 8.68 -8.80
N PHE A 101 -8.06 7.84 -8.98
CA PHE A 101 -7.05 8.07 -10.02
C PHE A 101 -7.62 7.84 -11.42
N GLU A 102 -8.48 6.83 -11.60
CA GLU A 102 -9.21 6.57 -12.87
C GLU A 102 -10.05 7.78 -13.31
N HIS A 103 -10.71 8.46 -12.35
CA HIS A 103 -11.50 9.64 -12.67
C HIS A 103 -10.65 10.84 -13.09
N ILE A 104 -9.47 11.03 -12.51
CA ILE A 104 -8.54 12.09 -12.93
C ILE A 104 -8.03 11.83 -14.35
N LEU A 105 -7.68 10.58 -14.68
CA LEU A 105 -7.25 10.20 -16.03
C LEU A 105 -8.38 10.39 -17.04
N LYS A 106 -9.61 9.96 -16.73
CA LYS A 106 -10.78 10.12 -17.62
C LYS A 106 -11.15 11.59 -17.82
N MET A 107 -11.10 12.41 -16.77
CA MET A 107 -11.35 13.86 -16.88
C MET A 107 -10.28 14.56 -17.70
N THR A 108 -9.01 14.16 -17.57
CA THR A 108 -7.91 14.71 -18.37
C THR A 108 -8.03 14.30 -19.83
N PHE A 109 -8.38 13.03 -20.11
CA PHE A 109 -8.69 12.57 -21.46
C PHE A 109 -9.88 13.31 -22.07
N LEU A 110 -10.98 13.52 -21.33
CA LEU A 110 -12.13 14.29 -21.82
C LEU A 110 -11.80 15.76 -22.04
N ALA A 111 -10.99 16.38 -21.17
CA ALA A 111 -10.54 17.76 -21.32
C ALA A 111 -9.60 17.92 -22.52
N LEU A 112 -8.68 16.98 -22.74
CA LEU A 112 -7.81 16.93 -23.92
C LEU A 112 -8.65 16.72 -25.19
N PHE A 113 -9.57 15.74 -25.21
CA PHE A 113 -10.51 15.55 -26.34
C PHE A 113 -11.41 16.77 -26.60
N TYR A 114 -11.73 17.57 -25.57
CA TYR A 114 -12.52 18.80 -25.72
C TYR A 114 -11.66 19.96 -26.24
N HIS A 115 -10.40 20.04 -25.82
CA HIS A 115 -9.45 21.04 -26.29
C HIS A 115 -8.98 20.76 -27.74
N GLU A 116 -8.77 19.49 -28.08
CA GLU A 116 -8.34 19.03 -29.40
C GLU A 116 -9.48 19.19 -30.44
N ARG A 117 -10.75 19.03 -30.02
CA ARG A 117 -11.93 19.36 -30.85
C ARG A 117 -12.18 20.85 -31.08
N ARG A 118 -11.44 21.77 -30.44
CA ARG A 118 -11.59 23.22 -30.66
C ARG A 118 -10.60 23.78 -31.69
N LEU A 119 -9.58 23.01 -32.08
CA LEU A 119 -8.53 23.46 -33.00
C LEU A 119 -8.60 22.83 -34.40
N ASP A 120 -9.36 21.76 -34.62
CA ASP A 120 -9.49 21.18 -35.96
C ASP A 120 -10.95 21.12 -36.44
N LYS A 121 -11.31 22.08 -37.30
CA LYS A 121 -12.44 21.95 -38.23
C LYS A 121 -12.05 21.33 -39.57
N ASN A 122 -10.78 20.99 -39.81
CA ASN A 122 -10.29 20.67 -41.17
C ASN A 122 -9.26 19.53 -41.30
N ILE A 123 -8.97 18.73 -40.27
CA ILE A 123 -8.06 17.59 -40.43
C ILE A 123 -8.75 16.34 -39.89
N VAL A 124 -9.57 15.75 -40.74
CA VAL A 124 -10.08 14.39 -40.57
C VAL A 124 -9.53 13.59 -41.73
N GLU A 125 -8.43 12.88 -41.52
CA GLU A 125 -8.28 11.49 -41.94
C GLU A 125 -6.90 10.95 -41.56
N GLU A 126 -6.93 9.72 -41.07
CA GLU A 126 -5.84 8.75 -40.94
C GLU A 126 -5.07 8.67 -39.61
N GLN A 127 -5.07 7.43 -39.08
CA GLN A 127 -4.27 6.86 -37.99
C GLN A 127 -4.77 6.91 -36.55
N ILE A 128 -5.94 6.32 -36.27
CA ILE A 128 -6.12 5.53 -35.03
C ILE A 128 -6.98 4.29 -35.31
N CYS A 129 -6.41 3.22 -35.86
CA CYS A 129 -6.93 1.85 -35.70
C CYS A 129 -5.91 0.79 -36.16
N ASN A 130 -4.73 0.72 -35.53
CA ASN A 130 -3.82 -0.41 -35.76
C ASN A 130 -3.02 -0.84 -34.52
N GLN A 131 -3.65 -0.74 -33.35
CA GLN A 131 -3.31 -1.62 -32.24
C GLN A 131 -4.62 -2.07 -31.58
N GLU A 132 -5.28 -3.01 -32.26
CA GLU A 132 -6.26 -3.90 -31.66
C GLU A 132 -5.60 -4.61 -30.48
N VAL A 133 -6.01 -4.29 -29.25
CA VAL A 133 -5.84 -5.23 -28.13
C VAL A 133 -6.90 -6.31 -28.33
N PRO A 134 -6.53 -7.61 -28.46
CA PRO A 134 -7.52 -8.64 -28.71
C PRO A 134 -8.36 -8.87 -27.44
N THR A 135 -9.55 -8.28 -27.40
CA THR A 135 -10.64 -8.76 -26.55
C THR A 135 -11.25 -9.98 -27.24
N LYS A 136 -11.01 -11.20 -26.72
CA LYS A 136 -11.84 -12.36 -27.07
C LYS A 136 -13.06 -12.42 -26.15
N PRO A 137 -14.29 -12.50 -26.70
CA PRO A 137 -15.53 -12.64 -25.94
C PRO A 137 -15.79 -14.11 -25.54
N GLY A 138 -16.50 -14.30 -24.43
CA GLY A 138 -16.66 -15.57 -23.72
C GLY A 138 -17.71 -16.54 -24.25
N ASN A 139 -17.73 -17.72 -23.61
CA ASN A 139 -18.89 -18.43 -23.02
C ASN A 139 -18.64 -19.94 -23.03
N LEU A 140 -18.82 -20.61 -21.88
CA LEU A 140 -19.79 -21.70 -21.81
C LEU A 140 -20.13 -22.03 -20.35
N PHE A 141 -21.42 -21.96 -20.07
CA PHE A 141 -22.07 -22.74 -19.01
C PHE A 141 -21.67 -24.23 -19.17
N HIS A 142 -20.98 -24.79 -18.18
CA HIS A 142 -21.37 -26.01 -17.45
C HIS A 142 -20.41 -26.28 -16.30
#